data_AF-A0A6G1SUD7-F1
#
_entry.id   AF-A0A6G1SUD7-F1
#
_cell.length_a   1.000
_cell.length_b   1.000
_cell.length_c   1.000
_cell.angle_alpha   90.00
_cell.angle_beta   90.00
_cell.angle_gamma   90.00
#
_symmetry.space_group_name_H-M   'P 1'
#
loop_
_entity.id
_entity.type
_entity.pdbx_description
1 polymer ?
#
loop_
_entity_poly.entity_id
_entity_poly.type
_entity_poly.pdbx_seq_one_letter_code
_entity_poly.pdbx_strand_id
1 'polypeptide(L)'
;MTVQPEREVVRVTGRLTEANFRRRTAEIWDDSDRKTAVVFPESLASEVADCLRARVMAVGELGRSPRSRSSVLHLDQLLLLDPERSWAEFRRHQSTEELVRRQGVRRIASVREMTFSDPDPDEAEAAVEEMRRIRRGN
;
A
#
# COMPACT_ATOMS: atom_id res chain seq x y z
N MET A 1 -14.86 -19.12 34.12
CA MET A 1 -13.86 -18.74 33.11
C MET A 1 -14.61 -18.11 31.95
N THR A 2 -14.54 -16.79 31.81
CA THR A 2 -15.23 -16.07 30.74
C THR A 2 -14.37 -16.15 29.50
N VAL A 3 -14.73 -17.01 28.54
CA VAL A 3 -14.08 -17.10 27.24
C VAL A 3 -14.34 -15.76 26.54
N GLN A 4 -13.33 -14.90 26.46
CA GLN A 4 -13.42 -13.72 25.62
C GLN A 4 -13.50 -14.21 24.17
N PRO A 5 -14.50 -13.79 23.38
CA PRO A 5 -14.60 -14.21 21.99
C PRO A 5 -13.35 -13.75 21.25
N GLU A 6 -12.68 -14.68 20.58
CA GLU A 6 -11.53 -14.38 19.73
C GLU A 6 -11.97 -13.34 18.69
N ARG A 7 -11.32 -12.19 18.71
CA ARG A 7 -11.55 -11.11 17.75
C ARG A 7 -10.96 -11.54 16.43
N GLU A 8 -11.82 -11.93 15.50
CA GLU A 8 -11.39 -12.30 14.15
C GLU A 8 -11.05 -11.03 13.36
N VAL A 9 -9.75 -10.77 13.20
CA VAL A 9 -9.23 -9.72 12.34
C VAL A 9 -9.29 -10.22 10.90
N VAL A 10 -10.04 -9.52 10.05
CA VAL A 10 -10.19 -9.84 8.63
C VAL A 10 -9.60 -8.75 7.75
N ARG A 11 -9.37 -9.12 6.49
CA ARG A 11 -8.93 -8.20 5.45
C ARG A 11 -9.95 -8.23 4.32
N VAL A 12 -10.42 -7.07 3.90
CA VAL A 12 -11.38 -6.91 2.82
C VAL A 12 -10.78 -5.98 1.77
N THR A 13 -10.68 -6.46 0.54
CA THR A 13 -10.21 -5.68 -0.60
C THR A 13 -11.37 -5.38 -1.54
N GLY A 14 -11.46 -4.14 -1.99
CA GLY A 14 -12.52 -3.73 -2.90
C GLY A 14 -12.47 -2.24 -3.18
N ARG A 15 -13.54 -1.72 -3.79
CA ARG A 15 -13.71 -0.29 -4.05
C ARG A 15 -14.55 0.35 -2.97
N LEU A 16 -14.04 1.44 -2.39
CA LEU A 16 -14.79 2.24 -1.43
C LEU A 16 -15.76 3.15 -2.20
N THR A 17 -17.05 2.84 -2.25
CA THR A 17 -17.98 3.54 -3.15
C THR A 17 -18.67 4.73 -2.48
N GLU A 18 -19.14 4.53 -1.25
CA GLU A 18 -19.90 5.51 -0.49
C GLU A 18 -19.41 5.61 0.96
N ALA A 19 -19.53 6.81 1.54
CA ALA A 19 -19.26 7.07 2.94
C ALA A 19 -20.26 8.08 3.52
N ASN A 20 -20.77 7.79 4.72
CA ASN A 20 -21.57 8.68 5.53
C ASN A 20 -20.77 9.09 6.77
N PHE A 21 -20.09 10.23 6.69
CA PHE A 21 -19.23 10.74 7.77
C PHE A 21 -19.99 11.07 9.05
N ARG A 22 -21.27 11.47 8.96
CA ARG A 22 -22.10 11.71 10.16
C ARG A 22 -22.37 10.41 10.94
N ARG A 23 -22.56 9.30 10.23
CA ARG A 23 -22.78 7.98 10.82
C ARG A 23 -21.49 7.17 11.00
N ARG A 24 -20.38 7.66 10.46
CA ARG A 24 -19.07 6.97 10.39
C ARG A 24 -19.17 5.58 9.78
N THR A 25 -19.94 5.48 8.69
CA THR A 25 -20.14 4.23 7.94
C THR A 25 -19.71 4.38 6.50
N ALA A 26 -19.13 3.34 5.91
CA ALA A 26 -18.80 3.29 4.49
C ALA A 26 -19.13 1.92 3.89
N GLU A 27 -19.07 1.84 2.57
CA GLU A 27 -19.33 0.61 1.81
C GLU A 27 -18.14 0.26 0.94
N ILE A 28 -17.70 -1.00 1.05
CA ILE A 28 -16.68 -1.58 0.17
C ILE A 28 -17.34 -2.65 -0.68
N TRP A 29 -17.16 -2.56 -1.99
CA TRP A 29 -17.62 -3.54 -2.97
C TRP A 29 -16.43 -4.31 -3.52
N ASP A 30 -16.46 -5.64 -3.42
CA ASP A 30 -15.41 -6.48 -4.00
C ASP A 30 -15.65 -6.77 -5.49
N ASP A 31 -14.71 -7.47 -6.13
CA ASP A 31 -14.81 -7.83 -7.56
C ASP A 31 -15.92 -8.87 -7.85
N SER A 32 -16.48 -9.49 -6.81
CA SER A 32 -17.61 -10.42 -6.91
C SER A 32 -18.95 -9.74 -6.68
N ASP A 33 -18.99 -8.40 -6.72
CA ASP A 33 -20.17 -7.57 -6.47
C ASP A 33 -20.78 -7.78 -5.08
N ARG A 34 -19.97 -8.23 -4.11
CA ARG A 34 -20.38 -8.39 -2.73
C ARG A 34 -20.09 -7.12 -1.96
N LYS A 35 -21.12 -6.63 -1.26
CA LYS A 35 -21.04 -5.47 -0.40
C LYS A 35 -20.62 -5.83 1.03
N THR A 36 -19.62 -5.11 1.53
CA THR A 36 -19.23 -5.12 2.94
C THR A 36 -19.48 -3.75 3.56
N ALA A 37 -20.27 -3.73 4.64
CA ALA A 37 -20.49 -2.53 5.43
C ALA A 37 -19.31 -2.32 6.38
N VAL A 38 -18.78 -1.09 6.43
CA VAL A 38 -17.63 -0.70 7.23
C VAL A 38 -18.05 0.39 8.21
N VAL A 39 -17.62 0.28 9.46
CA VAL A 39 -17.72 1.33 10.47
C VAL A 39 -16.30 1.79 10.78
N PHE A 40 -16.05 3.09 10.73
CA PHE A 40 -14.71 3.63 10.95
C PHE A 40 -14.67 4.60 12.15
N PRO A 41 -13.57 4.67 12.90
CA PRO A 41 -13.38 5.69 13.93
C PRO A 41 -13.17 7.07 13.29
N GLU A 42 -13.43 8.12 14.05
CA GLU A 42 -13.26 9.50 13.58
C GLU A 42 -11.81 9.83 13.18
N SER A 43 -10.84 9.15 13.82
CA SER A 43 -9.42 9.28 13.48
C SER A 43 -9.09 8.85 12.05
N LEU A 44 -9.93 8.02 11.41
CA LEU A 44 -9.75 7.56 10.02
C LEU A 44 -10.64 8.30 9.02
N ALA A 45 -11.34 9.36 9.45
CA ALA A 45 -12.28 10.06 8.59
C ALA A 45 -11.58 10.74 7.39
N SER A 46 -10.36 11.26 7.58
CA SER A 46 -9.60 11.89 6.50
C SER A 46 -9.19 10.84 5.46
N GLU A 47 -8.64 9.72 5.91
CA GLU A 47 -8.18 8.63 5.05
C GLU A 47 -9.32 8.01 4.25
N VAL A 48 -10.50 7.85 4.89
CA VAL A 48 -11.72 7.41 4.21
C VAL A 48 -12.16 8.41 3.14
N ALA A 49 -12.06 9.73 3.42
CA ALA A 49 -12.38 10.76 2.45
C ALA A 49 -11.40 10.74 1.26
N ASP A 50 -10.12 10.59 1.53
CA ASP A 50 -9.08 10.52 0.50
C ASP A 50 -9.23 9.28 -0.36
N CYS A 51 -9.64 8.15 0.22
CA CYS A 51 -9.81 6.89 -0.49
C CYS A 51 -11.17 6.71 -1.18
N LEU A 52 -12.08 7.69 -1.12
CA LEU A 52 -13.39 7.60 -1.77
C LEU A 52 -13.25 7.30 -3.26
N ARG A 53 -14.01 6.31 -3.73
CA ARG A 53 -14.03 5.76 -5.10
C ARG A 53 -12.74 5.07 -5.54
N ALA A 54 -11.76 4.92 -4.65
CA ALA A 54 -10.53 4.22 -4.92
C ALA A 54 -10.62 2.74 -4.50
N ARG A 55 -9.69 1.94 -5.03
CA ARG A 55 -9.49 0.56 -4.62
C ARG A 55 -8.67 0.56 -3.33
N VAL A 56 -9.12 -0.18 -2.32
CA VAL A 56 -8.56 -0.17 -0.97
C VAL A 56 -8.45 -1.59 -0.40
N MET A 57 -7.59 -1.74 0.58
CA MET A 57 -7.60 -2.84 1.53
C MET A 57 -7.99 -2.29 2.90
N ALA A 58 -9.13 -2.75 3.41
CA ALA A 58 -9.60 -2.48 4.76
C ALA A 58 -9.21 -3.65 5.67
N VAL A 59 -8.63 -3.32 6.82
CA VAL A 59 -8.27 -4.29 7.86
C VAL A 59 -9.02 -3.92 9.13
N GLY A 60 -9.62 -4.91 9.77
CA GLY A 60 -10.43 -4.67 10.95
C GLY A 60 -11.07 -5.91 11.54
N GLU A 61 -11.85 -5.72 12.59
CA GLU A 61 -12.57 -6.81 13.27
C GLU A 61 -13.99 -6.99 12.69
N LEU A 62 -14.41 -8.23 12.43
CA LEU A 62 -15.80 -8.50 12.09
C LEU A 62 -16.70 -8.45 13.33
N GLY A 63 -17.54 -7.43 13.39
CA GLY A 63 -18.66 -7.35 14.31
C GLY A 63 -19.90 -8.03 13.73
N ARG A 64 -20.75 -8.57 14.62
CA ARG A 64 -22.14 -8.89 14.27
C ARG A 64 -23.00 -7.70 14.65
N SER A 65 -23.69 -7.12 13.66
CA SER A 65 -24.72 -6.12 13.94
C SER A 65 -25.84 -6.75 14.76
N PRO A 66 -26.25 -6.18 15.91
CA PRO A 66 -27.38 -6.69 16.69
C PRO A 66 -28.70 -6.64 15.91
N ARG A 67 -28.77 -5.80 14.86
CA ARG A 67 -29.98 -5.51 14.08
C ARG A 67 -30.05 -6.21 12.73
N SER A 68 -28.93 -6.75 12.24
CA SER A 68 -28.88 -7.42 10.94
C SER A 68 -27.97 -8.65 11.01
N ARG A 69 -28.38 -9.76 10.40
CA ARG A 69 -27.51 -10.94 10.25
C ARG A 69 -26.28 -10.69 9.37
N SER A 70 -26.10 -9.47 8.86
CA SER A 70 -24.92 -9.07 8.09
C SER A 70 -23.75 -8.72 9.02
N SER A 71 -22.59 -9.25 8.68
CA SER A 71 -21.33 -8.92 9.33
C SER A 71 -20.92 -7.49 8.96
N VAL A 72 -20.42 -6.73 9.94
CA VAL A 72 -19.96 -5.35 9.78
C VAL A 72 -18.48 -5.31 10.12
N LEU A 73 -17.66 -4.69 9.27
CA LEU A 73 -16.23 -4.52 9.52
C LEU A 73 -16.00 -3.26 10.36
N HIS A 74 -15.43 -3.41 11.54
CA HIS A 74 -14.93 -2.30 12.34
C HIS A 74 -13.51 -2.00 11.90
N LEU A 75 -13.33 -0.85 11.24
CA LEU A 75 -12.10 -0.49 10.55
C LEU A 75 -11.02 -0.06 11.55
N ASP A 76 -9.89 -0.76 11.52
CA ASP A 76 -8.69 -0.40 12.26
C ASP A 76 -7.67 0.31 11.35
N GLN A 77 -7.60 -0.13 10.09
CA GLN A 77 -6.67 0.41 9.11
C GLN A 77 -7.28 0.40 7.70
N LEU A 78 -6.98 1.45 6.94
CA LEU A 78 -7.32 1.57 5.53
C LEU A 78 -6.06 1.82 4.71
N LEU A 79 -5.89 1.05 3.63
CA LEU A 79 -4.75 1.16 2.73
C LEU A 79 -5.25 1.38 1.31
N LEU A 80 -4.77 2.45 0.68
CA LEU A 80 -5.04 2.73 -0.73
C LEU A 80 -4.26 1.74 -1.61
N LEU A 81 -4.95 1.06 -2.52
CA LEU A 81 -4.38 0.10 -3.48
C LEU A 81 -4.29 0.65 -4.90
N ASP A 82 -4.64 1.91 -5.13
CA ASP A 82 -4.62 2.50 -6.46
C ASP A 82 -3.20 2.96 -6.84
N PRO A 83 -2.54 2.28 -7.79
CA PRO A 83 -1.18 2.64 -8.19
C PRO A 83 -1.13 4.02 -8.86
N GLU A 84 -2.17 4.44 -9.59
CA GLU A 84 -2.13 5.70 -10.35
C GLU A 84 -2.14 6.93 -9.45
N ARG A 85 -2.90 6.88 -8.36
CA ARG A 85 -2.86 7.92 -7.32
C ARG A 85 -1.55 7.90 -6.54
N SER A 86 -1.03 6.72 -6.18
CA SER A 86 0.26 6.64 -5.49
C SER A 86 1.40 7.21 -6.34
N TRP A 87 1.37 7.02 -7.68
CA TRP A 87 2.35 7.59 -8.60
C TRP A 87 2.21 9.11 -8.78
N ALA A 88 0.98 9.65 -8.71
CA ALA A 88 0.74 11.09 -8.76
C ALA A 88 1.09 11.79 -7.44
N GLU A 89 0.80 11.18 -6.29
CA GLU A 89 1.22 11.66 -4.97
C GLU A 89 2.73 11.51 -4.76
N PHE A 90 3.35 10.41 -5.18
CA PHE A 90 4.80 10.23 -5.18
C PHE A 90 5.52 11.31 -6.01
N ARG A 91 4.90 11.78 -7.11
CA ARG A 91 5.42 12.94 -7.86
C ARG A 91 5.19 14.28 -7.18
N ARG A 92 4.16 14.41 -6.34
CA ARG A 92 3.84 15.64 -5.60
C ARG A 92 4.63 15.77 -4.30
N HIS A 93 4.92 14.66 -3.64
CA HIS A 93 5.69 14.60 -2.40
C HIS A 93 7.14 14.17 -2.68
N GLN A 94 8.03 15.16 -2.65
CA GLN A 94 9.49 15.06 -2.64
C GLN A 94 10.10 14.37 -3.86
N SER A 95 10.35 15.22 -4.87
CA SER A 95 11.29 14.97 -5.95
C SER A 95 12.53 14.21 -5.45
N THR A 96 12.99 13.24 -6.23
CA THR A 96 14.28 12.56 -6.02
C THR A 96 15.41 13.55 -5.71
N GLU A 97 15.32 14.80 -6.18
CA GLU A 97 16.23 15.91 -5.85
C GLU A 97 16.28 16.30 -4.37
N GLU A 98 15.19 16.20 -3.63
CA GLU A 98 15.13 16.57 -2.21
C GLU A 98 15.70 15.47 -1.31
N LEU A 99 15.49 14.19 -1.67
CA LEU A 99 16.20 13.05 -1.09
C LEU A 99 17.71 13.12 -1.37
N VAL A 100 18.08 13.48 -2.60
CA VAL A 100 19.47 13.74 -3.03
C VAL A 100 20.12 14.85 -2.22
N ARG A 101 19.41 15.96 -1.97
CA ARG A 101 19.91 17.06 -1.12
C ARG A 101 20.06 16.63 0.35
N ARG A 102 19.10 15.88 0.90
CA ARG A 102 19.12 15.47 2.33
C ARG A 102 20.14 14.38 2.64
N GLN A 103 20.38 13.45 1.73
CA GLN A 103 21.36 12.37 1.92
C GLN A 103 22.79 12.76 1.50
N GLY A 104 23.01 14.00 1.00
CA GLY A 104 24.32 14.44 0.52
C GLY A 104 24.81 13.68 -0.72
N VAL A 105 23.91 12.95 -1.39
CA VAL A 105 24.24 12.12 -2.56
C VAL A 105 24.45 13.06 -3.74
N ARG A 106 25.69 13.35 -4.11
CA ARG A 106 25.97 14.13 -5.33
C ARG A 106 25.42 13.36 -6.53
N ARG A 107 24.57 14.02 -7.33
CA ARG A 107 24.12 13.51 -8.65
C ARG A 107 25.36 13.08 -9.43
N ILE A 108 25.40 11.84 -9.91
CA ILE A 108 26.43 11.40 -10.84
C ILE A 108 26.21 12.21 -12.12
N ALA A 109 27.10 13.17 -12.37
CA ALA A 109 27.05 14.06 -13.51
C ALA A 109 27.43 13.26 -14.76
N SER A 110 26.45 12.60 -15.36
CA SER A 110 26.59 11.79 -16.59
C SER A 110 27.42 10.50 -16.45
N VAL A 111 26.96 9.46 -17.14
CA VAL A 111 27.65 8.15 -17.27
C VAL A 111 29.04 8.30 -17.92
N ARG A 112 29.32 9.43 -18.60
CA ARG A 112 30.60 9.70 -19.26
C ARG A 112 31.72 10.16 -18.32
N GLU A 113 31.40 10.66 -17.13
CA GLU A 113 32.40 11.13 -16.15
C GLU A 113 32.71 10.09 -15.07
N MET A 114 32.06 8.92 -15.10
CA MET A 114 32.60 7.74 -14.42
C MET A 114 33.84 7.29 -15.19
N THR A 115 34.98 7.88 -14.84
CA THR A 115 36.24 7.15 -14.88
C THR A 115 36.07 6.02 -13.87
N PHE A 116 35.45 4.93 -14.32
CA PHE A 116 35.79 3.63 -13.78
C PHE A 116 37.30 3.55 -13.99
N SER A 117 38.07 3.52 -12.89
CA SER A 117 39.31 2.76 -12.94
C SER A 117 38.94 1.47 -13.66
N ASP A 118 39.55 1.21 -14.83
CA ASP A 118 39.23 0.03 -15.64
C ASP A 118 39.06 -1.14 -14.67
N PRO A 119 37.85 -1.75 -14.58
CA PRO A 119 37.66 -2.84 -13.65
C PRO A 119 38.69 -3.89 -14.00
N ASP A 120 39.43 -4.36 -12.99
CA ASP A 120 40.40 -5.43 -13.14
C ASP A 120 39.72 -6.53 -13.97
N PRO A 121 40.31 -6.97 -15.11
CA PRO A 121 39.65 -7.91 -16.03
C PRO A 121 39.06 -9.13 -15.31
N ASP A 122 39.72 -9.55 -14.23
CA ASP A 122 39.33 -10.67 -13.38
C ASP A 122 38.03 -10.39 -12.60
N GLU A 123 37.81 -9.16 -12.11
CA GLU A 123 36.58 -8.78 -11.43
C GLU A 123 35.40 -8.62 -12.40
N ALA A 124 35.68 -8.11 -13.61
CA ALA A 124 34.67 -8.00 -14.66
C ALA A 124 34.20 -9.39 -15.14
N GLU A 125 35.11 -10.34 -15.28
CA GLU A 125 34.80 -11.71 -15.68
C GLU A 125 33.99 -12.44 -14.60
N ALA A 126 34.35 -12.27 -13.31
CA ALA A 126 33.59 -12.82 -12.19
C ALA A 126 32.14 -12.28 -12.12
N ALA A 127 31.95 -10.98 -12.36
CA ALA A 127 30.61 -10.38 -12.39
C ALA A 127 29.76 -10.90 -13.56
N VAL A 128 30.38 -11.12 -14.72
CA VAL A 128 29.71 -11.68 -15.90
C VAL A 128 29.35 -13.16 -15.70
N GLU A 129 30.21 -13.95 -15.06
CA GLU A 129 29.90 -15.34 -14.72
C GLU A 129 28.73 -15.46 -13.75
N GLU A 130 28.68 -14.63 -12.71
CA GLU A 130 27.60 -14.68 -11.73
C GLU A 130 26.25 -14.28 -12.35
N MET A 131 26.25 -13.27 -13.24
CA MET A 131 25.05 -12.91 -14.01
C MET A 131 24.58 -14.05 -14.93
N ARG A 132 25.51 -14.80 -15.55
CA ARG A 132 25.18 -15.96 -16.38
C ARG A 132 24.66 -17.13 -15.55
N ARG A 133 25.20 -17.35 -14.35
CA ARG A 133 24.73 -18.36 -13.40
C ARG A 133 23.30 -18.10 -12.98
N ILE A 134 22.97 -16.88 -12.56
CA ILE A 134 21.61 -16.48 -12.16
C ILE A 134 20.62 -16.71 -13.30
N ARG A 135 21.01 -16.37 -14.54
CA ARG A 135 20.15 -16.54 -15.72
C ARG A 135 19.94 -18.00 -16.15
N ARG A 136 20.83 -18.93 -15.78
CA ARG A 136 20.70 -20.37 -16.05
C ARG A 136 20.00 -21.13 -14.91
N GLY A 137 19.74 -20.47 -13.79
CA GLY A 137 19.04 -21.04 -12.62
C GLY A 137 17.52 -20.84 -12.63
N ASN A 138 16.94 -20.35 -13.74
CA ASN A 138 15.50 -20.22 -13.99
C ASN A 138 15.12 -21.00 -15.25
#